data_AF-A0A1Y4WKH3-F1
#
_entry.id   AF-A0A1Y4WKH3-F1
#
_cell.length_a   1.000
_cell.length_b   1.000
_cell.length_c   1.000
_cell.angle_alpha   90.00
_cell.angle_beta   90.00
_cell.angle_gamma   90.00
#
_symmetry.space_group_name_H-M   'P 1'
#
loop_
_entity.id
_entity.type
_entity.pdbx_description
1 polymer ?
#
loop_
_entity_poly.entity_id
_entity_poly.type
_entity_poly.pdbx_seq_one_letter_code
_entity_poly.pdbx_strand_id
1 'polypeptide(L)'
;MTEQDAAAIRRKTARLLAAVLLGLALLAFGCFWFWCSLFGWPAALRHGNPNLSPQAAAEQLESGGLARLEAGAHYEVSEGSGLGALLQADSWTPAESFRPEGAELALRFGERYELYLCADGRAAFYDGYAPGDIRLWSYYSLPAEAVTNLVSTLPERAVSTQDPYGTFTY
;
A
#
# COMPACT_ATOMS: atom_id res chain seq x y z
N MET A 1 24.70 -8.85 -61.95
CA MET A 1 24.76 -8.82 -60.48
C MET A 1 24.59 -10.26 -60.01
N THR A 2 25.62 -10.88 -59.43
CA THR A 2 25.63 -12.32 -59.11
C THR A 2 24.95 -12.60 -57.76
N GLU A 3 24.35 -13.77 -57.59
CA GLU A 3 23.63 -14.15 -56.34
C GLU A 3 24.51 -14.05 -55.08
N GLN A 4 25.84 -14.18 -55.23
CA GLN A 4 26.81 -13.99 -54.15
C GLN A 4 26.86 -12.55 -53.61
N ASP A 5 26.74 -11.54 -54.47
CA ASP A 5 26.77 -10.12 -54.06
C ASP A 5 25.49 -9.75 -53.29
N ALA A 6 24.34 -10.25 -53.76
CA ALA A 6 23.06 -10.05 -53.10
C ALA A 6 23.02 -10.69 -51.70
N ALA A 7 23.60 -11.89 -51.54
CA ALA A 7 23.70 -12.57 -50.25
C ALA A 7 24.66 -11.86 -49.28
N ALA A 8 25.77 -11.32 -49.78
CA ALA A 8 26.74 -10.57 -48.97
C ALA A 8 26.17 -9.24 -48.46
N ILE A 9 25.42 -8.52 -49.30
CA ILE A 9 24.73 -7.27 -48.93
C ILE A 9 23.66 -7.57 -47.87
N ARG A 10 22.81 -8.59 -48.07
CA ARG A 10 21.78 -9.01 -47.09
C ARG A 10 22.34 -9.34 -45.72
N ARG A 11 23.48 -10.03 -45.64
CA ARG A 11 24.13 -10.35 -44.35
C ARG A 11 24.68 -9.11 -43.66
N LYS A 12 25.23 -8.15 -44.41
CA LYS A 12 25.71 -6.88 -43.87
C LYS A 12 24.57 -6.00 -43.35
N THR A 13 23.48 -5.86 -44.11
CA THR A 13 22.28 -5.14 -43.64
C THR A 13 21.65 -5.82 -42.45
N ALA A 14 21.51 -7.15 -42.44
CA ALA A 14 20.97 -7.87 -41.28
C ALA A 14 21.79 -7.67 -40.00
N ARG A 15 23.13 -7.70 -40.10
CA ARG A 15 24.02 -7.42 -38.96
C ARG A 15 23.92 -5.99 -38.47
N LEU A 16 23.83 -5.02 -39.39
CA LEU A 16 23.71 -3.62 -39.03
C LEU A 16 22.36 -3.34 -38.36
N LEU A 17 21.29 -3.94 -38.88
CA LEU A 17 19.95 -3.84 -38.31
C LEU A 17 19.88 -4.50 -36.92
N ALA A 18 20.51 -5.66 -36.76
CA ALA A 18 20.64 -6.32 -35.46
C ALA A 18 21.44 -5.47 -34.45
N ALA A 19 22.55 -4.85 -34.88
CA ALA A 19 23.35 -3.97 -34.03
C ALA A 19 22.58 -2.71 -33.61
N VAL A 20 21.83 -2.10 -34.53
CA VAL A 20 20.97 -0.95 -34.24
C VAL A 20 19.85 -1.33 -33.26
N LEU A 21 19.17 -2.46 -33.48
CA LEU A 21 18.14 -2.95 -32.57
C LEU A 21 18.70 -3.25 -31.17
N LEU A 22 19.89 -3.85 -31.09
CA LEU A 22 20.56 -4.10 -29.81
C LEU A 22 20.91 -2.80 -29.10
N GLY A 23 21.44 -1.81 -29.82
CA GLY A 23 21.75 -0.49 -29.27
C GLY A 23 20.51 0.22 -28.74
N LEU A 24 19.40 0.19 -29.48
CA LEU A 24 18.12 0.75 -29.04
C LEU A 24 17.56 0.02 -27.81
N ALA A 25 17.67 -1.31 -27.76
CA ALA A 25 17.23 -2.08 -26.61
C ALA A 25 18.02 -1.74 -25.34
N LEU A 26 19.35 -1.60 -25.44
CA LEU A 26 20.20 -1.20 -24.32
C LEU A 26 19.90 0.24 -23.86
N LEU A 27 19.67 1.16 -24.79
CA LEU A 27 19.30 2.53 -24.46
C LEU A 27 17.94 2.59 -23.74
N ALA A 28 16.94 1.87 -24.25
CA ALA A 28 15.62 1.77 -23.62
C ALA A 28 15.72 1.17 -22.21
N PHE A 29 16.52 0.13 -22.02
CA PHE A 29 16.77 -0.47 -20.71
C PHE A 29 17.45 0.51 -19.75
N GLY A 30 18.46 1.25 -20.21
CA GLY A 30 19.13 2.29 -19.42
C GLY A 30 18.20 3.42 -19.01
N CYS A 31 17.36 3.91 -19.94
CA CYS A 31 16.33 4.91 -19.65
C CYS A 31 15.32 4.40 -18.63
N PHE A 32 14.85 3.15 -18.76
CA PHE A 32 13.92 2.53 -17.81
C PHE A 32 14.55 2.40 -16.41
N TRP A 33 15.80 1.98 -16.32
CA TRP A 33 16.52 1.87 -15.05
C TRP A 33 16.68 3.23 -14.36
N PHE A 34 17.10 4.25 -15.12
CA PHE A 34 17.22 5.61 -14.61
C PHE A 34 15.87 6.15 -14.13
N TRP A 35 14.80 5.92 -14.89
CA TRP A 35 13.44 6.27 -14.48
C TRP A 35 13.03 5.59 -13.16
N CYS A 36 13.24 4.28 -13.05
CA CYS A 36 12.91 3.54 -11.82
C CYS A 36 13.72 4.02 -10.61
N SER A 37 14.97 4.49 -10.81
CA SER A 37 15.77 5.07 -9.73
C SER A 37 15.23 6.40 -9.20
N LEU A 38 14.55 7.18 -10.05
CA LEU A 38 13.99 8.48 -9.67
C LEU A 38 12.58 8.37 -9.08
N PHE A 39 11.75 7.46 -9.58
CA PHE A 39 10.33 7.38 -9.26
C PHE A 39 9.92 6.10 -8.53
N GLY A 40 10.88 5.21 -8.25
CA GLY A 40 10.62 3.86 -7.76
C GLY A 40 10.15 2.90 -8.85
N TRP A 41 9.90 1.66 -8.47
CA TRP A 41 9.41 0.65 -9.40
C TRP A 41 7.97 0.96 -9.82
N PRO A 42 7.56 0.57 -11.04
CA PRO A 42 6.15 0.62 -11.45
C PRO A 42 5.28 -0.16 -10.45
N ALA A 43 4.07 0.34 -10.14
CA ALA A 43 3.19 -0.26 -9.13
C ALA A 43 2.93 -1.76 -9.33
N ALA A 44 2.84 -2.21 -10.59
CA ALA A 44 2.67 -3.62 -10.94
C ALA A 44 3.85 -4.52 -10.53
N LEU A 45 5.04 -3.94 -10.39
CA LEU A 45 6.29 -4.64 -10.05
C LEU A 45 6.69 -4.46 -8.58
N ARG A 46 5.90 -3.71 -7.79
CA ARG A 46 6.18 -3.50 -6.37
C ARG A 46 5.76 -4.72 -5.55
N HIS A 47 6.59 -5.07 -4.59
CA HIS A 47 6.32 -6.13 -3.63
C HIS A 47 5.27 -5.69 -2.60
N GLY A 48 4.52 -6.65 -2.07
CA GLY A 48 3.61 -6.38 -0.94
C GLY A 48 4.41 -5.94 0.29
N ASN A 49 3.82 -5.05 1.09
CA ASN A 49 4.43 -4.61 2.33
C ASN A 49 4.06 -5.60 3.46
N PRO A 50 5.02 -6.37 4.00
CA PRO A 50 4.71 -7.35 5.04
C PRO A 50 4.23 -6.71 6.34
N ASN A 51 4.55 -5.43 6.57
CA ASN A 51 4.09 -4.67 7.74
C ASN A 51 2.62 -4.25 7.63
N LEU A 52 2.02 -4.33 6.44
CA LEU A 52 0.61 -4.00 6.19
C LEU A 52 -0.24 -5.27 6.16
N SER A 53 -0.22 -6.00 7.27
CA SER A 53 -0.99 -7.23 7.47
C SER A 53 -2.07 -7.05 8.54
N PRO A 54 -3.17 -7.82 8.47
CA PRO A 54 -4.20 -7.82 9.51
C PRO A 54 -3.65 -8.12 10.91
N GLN A 55 -2.72 -9.08 11.01
CA GLN A 55 -2.09 -9.47 12.27
C GLN A 55 -1.25 -8.33 12.85
N ALA A 56 -0.41 -7.69 12.02
CA ALA A 56 0.38 -6.55 12.44
C ALA A 56 -0.50 -5.40 12.95
N ALA A 57 -1.66 -5.17 12.33
CA ALA A 57 -2.59 -4.14 12.78
C ALA A 57 -3.22 -4.45 14.14
N ALA A 58 -3.58 -5.71 14.39
CA ALA A 58 -4.07 -6.13 15.69
C ALA A 58 -3.00 -5.95 16.78
N GLU A 59 -1.76 -6.37 16.51
CA GLU A 59 -0.63 -6.20 17.43
C GLU A 59 -0.30 -4.72 17.70
N GLN A 60 -0.29 -3.89 16.65
CA GLN A 60 -0.02 -2.46 16.77
C GLN A 60 -1.12 -1.75 17.55
N LEU A 61 -2.39 -2.11 17.35
CA LEU A 61 -3.49 -1.53 18.10
C LEU A 61 -3.41 -1.87 19.60
N GLU A 62 -2.88 -3.04 19.96
CA GLU A 62 -2.56 -3.40 21.35
C GLU A 62 -1.34 -2.67 21.90
N SER A 63 -0.45 -2.17 21.04
CA SER A 63 0.71 -1.36 21.43
C SER A 63 0.36 0.14 21.58
N GLY A 64 -0.85 0.51 21.16
CA GLY A 64 -1.37 1.88 21.20
C GLY A 64 -1.35 2.59 19.85
N GLY A 65 -2.00 3.75 19.79
CA GLY A 65 -2.13 4.51 18.55
C GLY A 65 -3.16 5.63 18.64
N LEU A 66 -3.45 6.24 17.50
CA LEU A 66 -4.44 7.31 17.40
C LEU A 66 -5.59 6.87 16.51
N ALA A 67 -6.80 7.01 17.00
CA ALA A 67 -8.02 6.69 16.29
C ALA A 67 -8.80 7.98 15.98
N ARG A 68 -9.40 8.05 14.80
CA ARG A 68 -10.31 9.11 14.39
C ARG A 68 -11.56 8.51 13.78
N LEU A 69 -12.72 8.87 14.33
CA LEU A 69 -14.01 8.52 13.75
C LEU A 69 -14.33 9.45 12.57
N GLU A 70 -15.18 8.99 11.65
CA GLU A 70 -15.69 9.81 10.53
C GLU A 70 -16.28 11.14 11.02
N ALA A 71 -16.97 11.12 12.17
CA ALA A 71 -17.56 12.30 12.81
C ALA A 71 -16.51 13.32 13.35
N GLY A 72 -15.21 13.03 13.23
CA GLY A 72 -14.11 13.92 13.63
C GLY A 72 -13.65 13.78 15.09
N ALA A 73 -14.25 12.87 15.86
CA ALA A 73 -13.81 12.58 17.22
C ALA A 73 -12.49 11.79 17.21
N HIS A 74 -11.55 12.21 18.06
CA HIS A 74 -10.22 11.60 18.17
C HIS A 74 -10.05 10.88 19.50
N TYR A 75 -9.37 9.75 19.46
CA TYR A 75 -9.07 8.93 20.62
C TYR A 75 -7.61 8.48 20.61
N GLU A 76 -6.99 8.52 21.77
CA GLU A 76 -5.71 7.88 22.03
C GLU A 76 -5.96 6.48 22.58
N VAL A 77 -5.45 5.48 21.86
CA VAL A 77 -5.55 4.07 22.23
C VAL A 77 -4.37 3.72 23.11
N SER A 78 -4.66 3.28 24.33
CA SER A 78 -3.65 2.83 25.29
C SER A 78 -3.18 1.41 25.00
N GLU A 79 -1.97 1.09 25.43
CA GLU A 79 -1.44 -0.28 25.41
C GLU A 79 -2.38 -1.24 26.17
N GLY A 80 -2.65 -2.41 25.58
CA GLY A 80 -3.51 -3.43 26.18
C GLY A 80 -5.00 -3.08 26.23
N SER A 81 -5.47 -2.19 25.35
CA SER A 81 -6.90 -1.81 25.25
C SER A 81 -7.82 -2.98 24.87
N GLY A 82 -7.29 -4.07 24.31
CA GLY A 82 -8.07 -5.20 23.81
C GLY A 82 -8.86 -4.87 22.54
N LEU A 83 -8.62 -3.71 21.92
CA LEU A 83 -9.27 -3.32 20.66
C LEU A 83 -8.69 -4.09 19.46
N GLY A 84 -7.44 -4.53 19.52
CA GLY A 84 -6.80 -5.35 18.49
C GLY A 84 -7.52 -6.68 18.26
N ALA A 85 -8.03 -7.30 19.34
CA ALA A 85 -8.83 -8.52 19.25
C ALA A 85 -10.15 -8.32 18.47
N LEU A 86 -10.73 -7.11 18.52
CA LEU A 86 -11.99 -6.80 17.82
C LEU A 86 -11.81 -6.71 16.30
N LEU A 87 -10.59 -6.49 15.80
CA LEU A 87 -10.30 -6.50 14.36
C LEU A 87 -10.53 -7.87 13.72
N GLN A 88 -10.50 -8.96 14.50
CA GLN A 88 -10.63 -10.34 14.00
C GLN A 88 -9.66 -10.63 12.83
N ALA A 89 -8.37 -10.34 13.02
CA ALA A 89 -7.35 -10.37 11.97
C ALA A 89 -7.32 -11.65 11.11
N ASP A 90 -7.64 -12.81 11.71
CA ASP A 90 -7.66 -14.10 11.02
C ASP A 90 -8.81 -14.26 10.02
N SER A 91 -9.84 -13.42 10.12
CA SER A 91 -11.01 -13.42 9.23
C SER A 91 -10.84 -12.52 8.00
N TRP A 92 -9.69 -11.85 7.86
CA TRP A 92 -9.47 -10.91 6.77
C TRP A 92 -9.09 -11.62 5.48
N THR A 93 -9.56 -11.09 4.35
CA THR A 93 -9.20 -11.58 3.01
C THR A 93 -8.70 -10.44 2.14
N PRO A 94 -7.73 -10.65 1.23
CA PRO A 94 -7.31 -9.63 0.28
C PRO A 94 -8.50 -9.11 -0.56
N ALA A 95 -8.51 -7.82 -0.86
CA ALA A 95 -9.56 -7.16 -1.63
C ALA A 95 -9.01 -6.33 -2.80
N GLU A 96 -9.91 -5.93 -3.70
CA GLU A 96 -9.57 -4.99 -4.77
C GLU A 96 -9.27 -3.59 -4.21
N SER A 97 -8.47 -2.82 -4.94
CA SER A 97 -8.13 -1.46 -4.55
C SER A 97 -9.34 -0.53 -4.57
N PHE A 98 -9.48 0.31 -3.55
CA PHE A 98 -10.53 1.31 -3.46
C PHE A 98 -10.00 2.59 -2.79
N ARG A 99 -10.78 3.67 -2.78
CA ARG A 99 -10.45 4.88 -2.02
C ARG A 99 -11.18 4.87 -0.68
N PRO A 100 -10.50 5.03 0.46
CA PRO A 100 -11.12 5.00 1.78
C PRO A 100 -11.75 6.34 2.18
N GLU A 101 -12.32 7.09 1.22
CA GLU A 101 -13.02 8.35 1.50
C GLU A 101 -14.26 8.07 2.36
N GLY A 102 -14.38 8.76 3.51
CA GLY A 102 -15.48 8.50 4.45
C GLY A 102 -15.33 7.19 5.24
N ALA A 103 -14.10 6.75 5.51
CA ALA A 103 -13.87 5.64 6.43
C ALA A 103 -14.49 5.92 7.80
N GLU A 104 -15.23 4.94 8.33
CA GLU A 104 -15.93 5.06 9.62
C GLU A 104 -14.94 5.20 10.78
N LEU A 105 -13.79 4.51 10.66
CA LEU A 105 -12.68 4.59 11.59
C LEU A 105 -11.36 4.66 10.83
N ALA A 106 -10.54 5.65 11.15
CA ALA A 106 -9.15 5.73 10.74
C ALA A 106 -8.24 5.54 11.96
N LEU A 107 -7.26 4.65 11.85
CA LEU A 107 -6.27 4.34 12.86
C LEU A 107 -4.89 4.75 12.34
N ARG A 108 -4.11 5.39 13.19
CA ARG A 108 -2.71 5.71 12.93
C ARG A 108 -1.82 5.01 13.94
N PHE A 109 -0.91 4.19 13.42
CA PHE A 109 0.11 3.49 14.20
C PHE A 109 1.44 4.22 14.02
N GLY A 110 1.99 4.74 15.11
CA GLY A 110 3.20 5.58 15.06
C GLY A 110 3.01 6.83 14.19
N GLU A 111 4.06 7.22 13.46
CA GLU A 111 4.06 8.50 12.74
C GLU A 111 3.43 8.48 11.34
N ARG A 112 3.35 7.33 10.63
CA ARG A 112 2.84 7.31 9.23
C ARG A 112 2.21 6.00 8.74
N TYR A 113 1.95 5.01 9.61
CA TYR A 113 1.15 3.85 9.22
C TYR A 113 -0.31 4.15 9.52
N GLU A 114 -1.17 4.02 8.52
CA GLU A 114 -2.58 4.29 8.65
C GLU A 114 -3.40 3.07 8.22
N LEU A 115 -4.49 2.83 8.94
CA LEU A 115 -5.50 1.84 8.62
C LEU A 115 -6.87 2.53 8.58
N TYR A 116 -7.53 2.43 7.45
CA TYR A 116 -8.86 2.94 7.22
C TYR A 116 -9.85 1.78 7.18
N LEU A 117 -10.91 1.85 7.98
CA LEU A 117 -11.99 0.87 8.04
C LEU A 117 -13.30 1.52 7.59
N CYS A 118 -13.92 0.94 6.57
CA CYS A 118 -15.23 1.35 6.05
C CYS A 118 -16.35 0.54 6.70
N ALA A 119 -17.54 1.14 6.81
CA ALA A 119 -18.72 0.51 7.40
C ALA A 119 -19.14 -0.81 6.74
N ASP A 120 -18.82 -0.97 5.45
CA ASP A 120 -19.12 -2.17 4.66
C ASP A 120 -18.09 -3.30 4.83
N GLY A 121 -17.15 -3.16 5.75
CA GLY A 121 -16.12 -4.16 6.01
C GLY A 121 -14.96 -4.12 5.02
N ARG A 122 -14.78 -3.03 4.24
CA ARG A 122 -13.55 -2.80 3.49
C ARG A 122 -12.49 -2.14 4.36
N ALA A 123 -11.24 -2.53 4.18
CA ALA A 123 -10.09 -1.96 4.87
C ALA A 123 -8.97 -1.60 3.90
N ALA A 124 -8.34 -0.45 4.15
CA ALA A 124 -7.17 0.02 3.40
C ALA A 124 -6.05 0.39 4.37
N PHE A 125 -4.89 -0.23 4.17
CA PHE A 125 -3.65 0.17 4.82
C PHE A 125 -2.88 1.16 3.95
N TYR A 126 -2.24 2.12 4.59
CA TYR A 126 -1.28 3.02 3.99
C TYR A 126 0.02 3.04 4.79
N ASP A 127 1.14 2.87 4.09
CA ASP A 127 2.48 3.11 4.61
C ASP A 127 3.10 4.31 3.89
N GLY A 128 3.14 5.47 4.56
CA GLY A 128 3.76 6.70 4.02
C GLY A 128 5.29 6.69 4.00
N TYR A 129 5.94 5.66 4.55
CA TYR A 129 7.40 5.46 4.53
C TYR A 129 7.85 4.32 3.61
N ALA A 130 6.92 3.65 2.92
CA ALA A 130 7.29 2.48 2.12
C ALA A 130 8.36 2.86 1.07
N PRO A 131 9.48 2.11 0.99
CA PRO A 131 10.48 2.27 -0.06
C PRO A 131 9.86 2.20 -1.46
N GLY A 132 10.53 2.80 -2.46
CA GLY A 132 9.99 2.92 -3.83
C GLY A 132 9.69 1.61 -4.56
N ASP A 133 10.16 0.47 -4.05
CA ASP A 133 9.92 -0.89 -4.51
C ASP A 133 8.82 -1.64 -3.74
N ILE A 134 8.25 -1.02 -2.69
CA ILE A 134 7.19 -1.56 -1.83
C ILE A 134 5.86 -0.85 -2.14
N ARG A 135 4.76 -1.62 -2.11
CA ARG A 135 3.41 -1.04 -2.25
C ARG A 135 3.09 -0.19 -1.03
N LEU A 136 2.71 1.07 -1.29
CA LEU A 136 2.22 2.01 -0.27
C LEU A 136 0.87 1.58 0.31
N TRP A 137 0.06 0.88 -0.47
CA TRP A 137 -1.30 0.50 -0.10
C TRP A 137 -1.50 -1.01 -0.13
N SER A 138 -2.26 -1.52 0.84
CA SER A 138 -2.78 -2.89 0.86
C SER A 138 -4.26 -2.87 1.22
N TYR A 139 -5.07 -3.69 0.55
CA TYR A 139 -6.53 -3.66 0.65
C TYR A 139 -7.07 -5.02 1.08
N TYR A 140 -8.03 -4.99 1.99
CA TYR A 140 -8.63 -6.18 2.57
C TYR A 140 -10.13 -6.02 2.76
N SER A 141 -10.80 -7.14 2.92
CA SER A 141 -12.16 -7.24 3.44
C SER A 141 -12.12 -7.96 4.78
N LEU A 142 -12.93 -7.48 5.71
CA LEU A 142 -13.13 -8.05 7.05
C LEU A 142 -14.63 -8.12 7.36
N PRO A 143 -15.05 -8.87 8.39
CA PRO A 143 -16.44 -8.87 8.82
C PRO A 143 -16.90 -7.44 9.17
N ALA A 144 -17.98 -6.95 8.56
CA ALA A 144 -18.49 -5.60 8.81
C ALA A 144 -18.80 -5.34 10.29
N GLU A 145 -19.25 -6.38 10.99
CA GLU A 145 -19.50 -6.35 12.45
C GLU A 145 -18.24 -5.98 13.26
N ALA A 146 -17.03 -6.34 12.78
CA ALA A 146 -15.79 -5.96 13.45
C ALA A 146 -15.59 -4.45 13.46
N VAL A 147 -15.95 -3.75 12.38
CA VAL A 147 -15.87 -2.28 12.28
C VAL A 147 -16.87 -1.65 13.24
N THR A 148 -18.13 -2.10 13.21
CA THR A 148 -19.18 -1.62 14.12
C THR A 148 -18.81 -1.84 15.59
N ASN A 149 -18.26 -3.02 15.93
CA ASN A 149 -17.84 -3.34 17.29
C ASN A 149 -16.66 -2.46 17.75
N LEU A 150 -15.68 -2.22 16.87
CA LEU A 150 -14.58 -1.29 17.16
C LEU A 150 -15.09 0.13 17.41
N VAL A 151 -15.90 0.67 16.51
CA VAL A 151 -16.43 2.04 16.60
C VAL A 151 -17.25 2.24 17.87
N SER A 152 -18.09 1.27 18.23
CA SER A 152 -18.92 1.34 19.44
C SER A 152 -18.13 1.13 20.73
N THR A 153 -17.06 0.32 20.71
CA THR A 153 -16.24 0.04 21.90
C THR A 153 -15.13 1.06 22.13
N LEU A 154 -14.71 1.79 21.08
CA LEU A 154 -13.63 2.78 21.15
C LEU A 154 -13.81 3.80 22.28
N PRO A 155 -14.99 4.43 22.50
CA PRO A 155 -15.16 5.42 23.56
C PRO A 155 -15.05 4.85 24.97
N GLU A 156 -15.22 3.54 25.14
CA GLU A 156 -15.15 2.86 26.43
C GLU A 156 -13.71 2.46 26.79
N ARG A 157 -12.84 2.29 25.79
CA ARG A 157 -11.51 1.69 25.94
C ARG A 157 -10.35 2.58 25.49
N ALA A 158 -10.65 3.74 24.94
CA ALA A 158 -9.66 4.72 24.52
C ALA A 158 -9.96 6.08 25.16
N VAL A 159 -8.94 6.96 25.21
CA VAL A 159 -9.05 8.27 25.84
C VAL A 159 -9.38 9.30 24.78
N SER A 160 -10.50 10.02 24.93
CA SER A 160 -10.84 11.13 24.04
C SER A 160 -9.76 12.22 24.11
N THR A 161 -9.32 12.71 22.94
CA THR A 161 -8.26 13.70 22.83
C THR A 161 -8.66 14.82 21.86
N GLN A 162 -8.13 16.03 22.08
CA GLN A 162 -8.35 17.15 21.17
C GLN A 162 -7.25 17.16 20.11
N ASP A 163 -7.65 16.95 18.86
CA ASP A 163 -6.86 17.05 17.62
C ASP A 163 -5.37 16.66 17.77
N PRO A 164 -5.05 15.36 17.65
CA PRO A 164 -3.67 14.90 17.83
C PRO A 164 -2.77 15.47 16.73
N TYR A 165 -1.48 15.63 17.06
CA TYR A 165 -0.40 16.32 16.31
C TYR A 165 -0.13 15.88 14.84
N GLY A 166 -1.03 15.19 14.14
CA GLY A 166 -0.89 14.95 12.71
C GLY A 166 -2.21 14.63 12.01
N THR A 167 -2.30 15.09 10.77
CA THR A 167 -3.39 14.83 9.83
C THR A 167 -3.35 13.39 9.32
N PHE A 168 -4.52 12.75 9.19
CA PHE A 168 -4.67 11.54 8.39
C PHE A 168 -4.65 11.90 6.90
N THR A 169 -4.13 10.99 6.06
CA THR A 169 -4.02 11.21 4.61
C THR A 169 -5.37 11.39 3.89
N TYR A 170 -6.40 10.66 4.33
CA TYR A 170 -7.77 10.70 3.78
C TYR A 170 -8.80 11.10 4.83
#